data_AF-A0A917UDY8-F1
#
_entry.id   AF-A0A917UDY8-F1
#
_cell.length_a   1.000
_cell.length_b   1.000
_cell.length_c   1.000
_cell.angle_alpha   90.00
_cell.angle_beta   90.00
_cell.angle_gamma   90.00
#
_symmetry.space_group_name_H-M   'P 1'
#
loop_
_entity.id
_entity.type
_entity.pdbx_description
1 polymer ?
#
loop_
_entity_poly.entity_id
_entity_poly.type
_entity_poly.pdbx_seq_one_letter_code
_entity_poly.pdbx_strand_id
1 'polypeptide(L)'
;MGYSFVPEDPLRSGFGLSSWQMQDVRLVMLEAGVVTGGGLEQVIDPERFPPAAETMPVDMFSSNSGWQISPQQCAFIAGRLRAALAADLVGDLALYLEDLRPELLREWVADFAAFNERAAAWGGYSVR
;
A
#
# COMPACT_ATOMS: atom_id res chain seq x y z
N MET A 1 -11.56 2.71 -14.52
CA MET A 1 -10.30 3.47 -14.32
C MET A 1 -9.48 2.76 -13.26
N GLY A 2 -8.17 2.99 -13.18
CA GLY A 2 -7.25 2.30 -12.27
C GLY A 2 -6.18 3.25 -11.73
N TYR A 3 -5.31 2.75 -10.87
CA TYR A 3 -4.16 3.44 -10.31
C TYR A 3 -2.89 2.98 -11.02
N SER A 4 -2.06 3.94 -11.38
CA SER A 4 -0.75 3.76 -11.99
C SER A 4 0.31 4.40 -11.11
N PHE A 5 1.37 3.66 -10.82
CA PHE A 5 2.50 4.10 -10.03
C PHE A 5 3.70 4.18 -10.96
N VAL A 6 4.09 5.41 -11.30
CA VAL A 6 5.05 5.71 -12.35
C VAL A 6 6.38 6.10 -11.72
N PRO A 7 7.44 5.28 -11.85
CA PRO A 7 8.76 5.58 -11.33
C PRO A 7 9.27 6.91 -11.86
N GLU A 8 10.07 7.60 -11.04
CA GLU A 8 10.75 8.82 -11.47
C GLU A 8 11.89 8.52 -12.46
N ASP A 9 12.50 7.33 -12.41
CA ASP A 9 13.41 6.85 -13.46
C ASP A 9 12.59 6.42 -14.71
N PRO A 10 12.68 7.16 -15.83
CA PRO A 10 11.87 6.91 -17.02
C PRO A 10 12.25 5.62 -17.75
N LEU A 11 13.38 4.98 -17.40
CA LEU A 11 13.80 3.70 -17.96
C LEU A 11 13.14 2.50 -17.25
N ARG A 12 12.37 2.73 -16.18
CA ARG A 12 11.74 1.69 -15.36
C ARG A 12 10.26 1.55 -15.66
N SER A 13 9.79 0.31 -15.64
CA SER A 13 8.37 0.02 -15.77
C SER A 13 7.62 0.39 -14.49
N GLY A 14 6.46 1.02 -14.65
CA GLY A 14 5.56 1.30 -13.55
C GLY A 14 4.80 0.08 -13.07
N PHE A 15 3.97 0.30 -12.06
CA PHE A 15 3.09 -0.70 -11.48
C PHE A 15 1.65 -0.21 -11.60
N GLY A 16 0.69 -1.12 -11.76
CA GLY A 16 -0.70 -0.77 -11.97
C GLY A 16 -1.65 -1.67 -11.20
N LEU A 17 -2.67 -1.07 -10.61
CA LEU A 17 -3.78 -1.74 -9.96
C LEU A 17 -5.09 -1.19 -10.53
N SER A 18 -6.09 -2.03 -10.76
CA SER A 18 -7.45 -1.55 -11.00
C SER A 18 -7.98 -0.81 -9.76
N SER A 19 -9.03 0.03 -9.91
CA SER A 19 -9.60 0.74 -8.75
C SER A 19 -10.06 -0.20 -7.64
N TRP A 20 -10.57 -1.38 -8.00
CA TRP A 20 -11.01 -2.39 -7.04
C TRP A 20 -9.82 -3.02 -6.30
N GLN A 21 -8.78 -3.46 -7.03
CA GLN A 21 -7.56 -3.98 -6.40
C GLN A 21 -6.92 -2.96 -5.47
N MET A 22 -6.91 -1.68 -5.86
CA MET A 22 -6.35 -0.63 -5.01
C MET A 22 -7.20 -0.37 -3.76
N GLN A 23 -8.52 -0.56 -3.81
CA GLN A 23 -9.35 -0.47 -2.61
C GLN A 23 -8.93 -1.53 -1.58
N ASP A 24 -8.77 -2.77 -2.00
CA ASP A 24 -8.38 -3.87 -1.11
C ASP A 24 -6.95 -3.69 -0.59
N VAL A 25 -6.01 -3.32 -1.46
CA VAL A 25 -4.61 -3.03 -1.05
C VAL A 25 -4.58 -1.86 -0.06
N ARG A 26 -5.40 -0.83 -0.25
CA ARG A 26 -5.45 0.33 0.67
C ARG A 26 -6.01 -0.03 2.04
N LEU A 27 -6.93 -0.98 2.15
CA LEU A 27 -7.36 -1.51 3.45
C LEU A 27 -6.18 -2.15 4.18
N VAL A 28 -5.36 -2.95 3.48
CA VAL A 28 -4.13 -3.51 4.06
C VAL A 28 -3.14 -2.39 4.43
N MET A 29 -3.00 -1.35 3.60
CA MET A 29 -2.15 -0.20 3.92
C MET A 29 -2.62 0.54 5.17
N LEU A 30 -3.93 0.71 5.36
CA LEU A 30 -4.51 1.32 6.56
C LEU A 30 -4.19 0.45 7.77
N GLU A 31 -4.55 -0.83 7.75
CA GLU A 31 -4.33 -1.75 8.87
C GLU A 31 -2.84 -1.98 9.17
N ALA A 32 -1.96 -1.92 8.18
CA ALA A 32 -0.51 -2.02 8.37
C ALA A 32 0.14 -0.71 8.87
N GLY A 33 -0.63 0.36 9.06
CA GLY A 33 -0.15 1.67 9.50
C GLY A 33 0.67 2.41 8.43
N VAL A 34 0.53 2.04 7.16
CA VAL A 34 1.15 2.75 6.02
C VAL A 34 0.47 4.09 5.80
N VAL A 35 -0.86 4.11 5.89
CA VAL A 35 -1.69 5.31 5.73
C VAL A 35 -2.63 5.53 6.90
N THR A 36 -3.07 6.76 7.11
CA THR A 36 -4.08 7.14 8.10
C THR A 36 -4.89 8.37 7.65
N GLY A 37 -5.96 8.70 8.39
CA GLY A 37 -6.78 9.90 8.15
C GLY A 37 -7.98 9.65 7.24
N GLY A 38 -8.59 10.73 6.74
CA GLY A 38 -9.78 10.66 5.89
C GLY A 38 -11.02 10.09 6.59
N GLY A 39 -11.06 10.12 7.93
CA GLY A 39 -12.12 9.50 8.73
C GLY A 39 -12.04 7.97 8.82
N LEU A 40 -10.94 7.37 8.34
CA LEU A 40 -10.68 5.94 8.43
C LEU A 40 -9.74 5.63 9.60
N GLU A 41 -10.04 4.58 10.34
CA GLU A 41 -9.25 4.09 11.48
C GLU A 41 -8.92 2.62 11.29
N GLN A 42 -7.79 2.18 11.87
CA GLN A 42 -7.43 0.76 11.93
C GLN A 42 -8.40 0.02 12.84
N VAL A 43 -8.84 -1.16 12.42
CA VAL A 43 -9.88 -1.93 13.10
C VAL A 43 -9.36 -3.28 13.61
N ILE A 44 -8.39 -3.88 12.92
CA ILE A 44 -7.98 -5.27 13.19
C ILE A 44 -7.04 -5.34 14.39
N ASP A 45 -5.90 -4.64 14.32
CA ASP A 45 -4.88 -4.69 15.37
C ASP A 45 -3.99 -3.42 15.36
N PRO A 46 -4.50 -2.31 15.91
CA PRO A 46 -3.77 -1.04 15.94
C PRO A 46 -2.52 -1.08 16.84
N GLU A 47 -2.43 -2.03 17.78
CA GLU A 47 -1.25 -2.17 18.64
C GLU A 47 -0.10 -2.90 17.93
N ARG A 48 -0.42 -3.83 17.03
CA ARG A 48 0.57 -4.57 16.24
C ARG A 48 1.17 -3.72 15.12
N PHE A 49 0.37 -2.83 14.53
CA PHE A 49 0.80 -1.95 13.45
C PHE A 49 0.48 -0.48 13.72
N PRO A 50 0.98 0.10 14.82
CA PRO A 50 0.64 1.48 15.16
C PRO A 50 1.12 2.44 14.06
N PRO A 51 0.40 3.54 13.80
CA PRO A 51 0.89 4.61 12.95
C PRO A 51 2.25 5.12 13.45
N ALA A 52 3.15 5.45 12.53
CA ALA A 52 4.47 5.99 12.79
C ALA A 52 4.60 7.42 12.22
N ALA A 53 5.74 8.07 12.48
CA ALA A 53 6.02 9.39 11.96
C ALA A 53 6.01 9.45 10.42
N GLU A 54 6.32 8.33 9.77
CA GLU A 54 6.36 8.15 8.32
C GLU A 54 5.01 7.74 7.71
N THR A 55 3.98 7.48 8.54
CA THR A 55 2.63 7.16 8.06
C THR A 55 2.07 8.32 7.25
N MET A 56 1.55 8.01 6.06
CA MET A 56 1.09 9.02 5.09
C MET A 56 -0.42 9.26 5.20
N PRO A 57 -0.92 10.42 4.74
CA PRO A 57 -2.36 10.61 4.60
C PRO A 57 -2.93 9.68 3.54
N VAL A 58 -4.06 9.04 3.84
CA VAL A 58 -4.74 8.09 2.93
C VAL A 58 -5.06 8.72 1.56
N ASP A 59 -5.30 10.03 1.53
CA ASP A 59 -5.59 10.79 0.30
C ASP A 59 -4.50 10.70 -0.77
N MET A 60 -3.24 10.40 -0.37
CA MET A 60 -2.16 10.15 -1.33
C MET A 60 -2.42 8.95 -2.25
N PHE A 61 -3.27 8.03 -1.78
CA PHE A 61 -3.62 6.79 -2.45
C PHE A 61 -5.12 6.69 -2.76
N SER A 62 -5.89 7.77 -2.54
CA SER A 62 -7.35 7.83 -2.82
C SER A 62 -7.68 8.36 -4.21
N SER A 63 -6.71 8.94 -4.90
CA SER A 63 -6.88 9.52 -6.24
C SER A 63 -5.58 9.55 -7.02
N ASN A 64 -5.72 9.68 -8.34
CA ASN A 64 -4.61 9.83 -9.29
C ASN A 64 -4.13 11.29 -9.37
N SER A 65 -3.94 11.93 -8.21
CA SER A 65 -3.69 13.38 -8.11
C SER A 65 -2.23 13.79 -8.35
N GLY A 66 -1.37 12.88 -8.84
CA GLY A 66 0.04 13.18 -9.11
C GLY A 66 0.90 13.23 -7.85
N TRP A 67 0.48 12.58 -6.76
CA TRP A 67 1.24 12.53 -5.51
C TRP A 67 2.62 11.92 -5.73
N GLN A 68 3.63 12.54 -5.11
CA GLN A 68 5.02 12.10 -5.15
C GLN A 68 5.34 11.28 -3.92
N ILE A 69 5.85 10.06 -4.13
CA ILE A 69 6.31 9.16 -3.08
C ILE A 69 7.84 9.10 -3.13
N SER A 70 8.48 9.60 -2.08
CA SER A 70 9.94 9.66 -1.97
C SER A 70 10.56 8.27 -1.79
N PRO A 71 11.88 8.12 -1.99
CA PRO A 71 12.59 6.88 -1.70
C PRO A 71 12.38 6.36 -0.27
N GLN A 72 12.40 7.25 0.72
CA GLN A 72 12.20 6.88 2.13
C GLN A 72 10.77 6.39 2.36
N GLN A 73 9.78 7.05 1.75
CA GLN A 73 8.38 6.62 1.83
C GLN A 73 8.19 5.26 1.14
N CYS A 74 8.83 5.02 -0.01
CA CYS A 74 8.80 3.72 -0.67
C CYS A 74 9.36 2.62 0.24
N ALA A 75 10.51 2.84 0.87
CA ALA A 75 11.11 1.89 1.80
C ALA A 75 10.20 1.61 3.01
N PHE A 76 9.55 2.65 3.54
CA PHE A 76 8.57 2.51 4.62
C PHE A 76 7.34 1.69 4.20
N ILE A 77 6.73 1.99 3.05
CA ILE A 77 5.59 1.25 2.50
C ILE A 77 5.97 -0.23 2.35
N ALA A 78 7.09 -0.53 1.69
CA ALA A 78 7.56 -1.89 1.51
C ALA A 78 7.73 -2.62 2.84
N GLY A 79 8.44 -2.00 3.80
CA GLY A 79 8.69 -2.61 5.11
C GLY A 79 7.39 -2.96 5.85
N ARG A 80 6.43 -2.04 5.88
CA ARG A 80 5.12 -2.26 6.51
C ARG A 80 4.32 -3.36 5.82
N LEU A 81 4.26 -3.37 4.49
CA LEU A 81 3.52 -4.38 3.75
C LEU A 81 4.17 -5.77 3.89
N ARG A 82 5.50 -5.87 3.94
CA ARG A 82 6.21 -7.12 4.25
C ARG A 82 5.90 -7.61 5.66
N ALA A 83 5.91 -6.71 6.63
CA ALA A 83 5.55 -7.05 8.01
C ALA A 83 4.09 -7.52 8.12
N ALA A 84 3.15 -6.87 7.42
CA ALA A 84 1.76 -7.27 7.34
C ALA A 84 1.56 -8.66 6.73
N LEU A 85 2.30 -8.98 5.66
CA LEU A 85 2.27 -10.32 5.05
C LEU A 85 2.84 -11.40 5.98
N ALA A 86 3.97 -11.11 6.64
CA ALA A 86 4.59 -12.04 7.60
C ALA A 86 3.71 -12.28 8.84
N ALA A 87 2.91 -11.27 9.20
CA ALA A 87 1.95 -11.29 10.29
C ALA A 87 0.63 -12.00 9.96
N ASP A 88 0.41 -12.36 8.70
CA ASP A 88 -0.87 -12.81 8.16
C ASP A 88 -2.05 -11.83 8.33
N LEU A 89 -1.77 -10.52 8.27
CA LEU A 89 -2.80 -9.49 8.37
C LEU A 89 -3.88 -9.61 7.28
N VAL A 90 -3.52 -10.11 6.10
CA VAL A 90 -4.47 -10.36 5.00
C VAL A 90 -5.42 -11.50 5.35
N GLY A 91 -4.93 -12.55 6.02
CA GLY A 91 -5.76 -13.63 6.53
C GLY A 91 -6.74 -13.11 7.59
N ASP A 92 -6.25 -12.30 8.51
CA ASP A 92 -7.08 -11.66 9.55
C ASP A 92 -8.19 -10.80 8.92
N LEU A 93 -7.86 -9.96 7.93
CA LEU A 93 -8.84 -9.15 7.18
C LEU A 93 -9.90 -9.98 6.46
N ALA A 94 -9.52 -11.12 5.87
CA ALA A 94 -10.43 -11.99 5.15
C ALA A 94 -11.53 -12.58 6.04
N LEU A 95 -11.30 -12.70 7.35
CA LEU A 95 -12.32 -13.16 8.30
C LEU A 95 -13.46 -12.15 8.46
N TYR A 96 -13.21 -10.87 8.19
CA TYR A 96 -14.18 -9.79 8.33
C TYR A 96 -14.83 -9.36 7.01
N LEU A 97 -14.26 -9.77 5.88
CA LEU A 97 -14.68 -9.33 4.55
C LEU A 97 -15.10 -10.54 3.70
N GLU A 98 -16.42 -10.78 3.64
CA GLU A 98 -17.02 -11.98 3.02
C GLU A 98 -16.62 -12.22 1.54
N ASP A 99 -16.39 -11.16 0.78
CA ASP A 99 -16.04 -11.24 -0.66
C ASP A 99 -14.52 -11.14 -0.93
N LEU A 100 -13.69 -11.11 0.11
CA LEU A 100 -12.25 -10.97 -0.04
C LEU A 100 -11.63 -12.30 -0.50
N ARG A 101 -10.81 -12.24 -1.55
CA ARG A 101 -10.02 -13.39 -2.03
C ARG A 101 -8.59 -13.27 -1.46
N PRO A 102 -8.29 -13.86 -0.30
CA PRO A 102 -7.06 -13.58 0.44
C PRO A 102 -5.79 -13.91 -0.34
N GLU A 103 -5.81 -14.94 -1.18
CA GLU A 103 -4.65 -15.33 -1.99
C GLU A 103 -4.31 -14.26 -3.02
N LEU A 104 -5.33 -13.71 -3.69
CA LEU A 104 -5.14 -12.63 -4.67
C LEU A 104 -4.74 -11.32 -4.01
N LEU A 105 -5.33 -10.99 -2.86
CA LEU A 105 -4.92 -9.80 -2.12
C LEU A 105 -3.47 -9.91 -1.63
N ARG A 106 -3.06 -11.08 -1.11
CA ARG A 106 -1.65 -11.32 -0.73
C ARG A 106 -0.71 -11.14 -1.92
N GLU A 107 -1.08 -11.61 -3.11
CA GLU A 107 -0.32 -11.40 -4.34
C GLU A 107 -0.17 -9.91 -4.66
N TRP A 108 -1.27 -9.15 -4.69
CA TRP A 108 -1.21 -7.71 -5.00
C TRP A 108 -0.42 -6.92 -3.97
N VAL A 109 -0.57 -7.24 -2.68
CA VAL A 109 0.22 -6.61 -1.60
C VAL A 109 1.70 -6.95 -1.73
N ALA A 110 2.03 -8.21 -2.05
CA ALA A 110 3.41 -8.64 -2.25
C ALA A 110 4.05 -7.97 -3.47
N ASP A 111 3.31 -7.86 -4.57
CA ASP A 111 3.77 -7.17 -5.78
C ASP A 111 3.96 -5.68 -5.54
N PHE A 112 3.04 -5.05 -4.81
CA PHE A 112 3.15 -3.63 -4.49
C PHE A 112 4.31 -3.36 -3.52
N ALA A 113 4.54 -4.24 -2.55
CA ALA A 113 5.72 -4.17 -1.68
C ALA A 113 7.02 -4.32 -2.52
N ALA A 114 7.08 -5.29 -3.43
CA ALA A 114 8.23 -5.49 -4.30
C ALA A 114 8.48 -4.31 -5.26
N PHE A 115 7.41 -3.67 -5.75
CA PHE A 115 7.52 -2.44 -6.52
C PHE A 115 8.13 -1.31 -5.68
N ASN A 116 7.66 -1.10 -4.46
CA ASN A 116 8.16 -0.08 -3.55
C ASN A 116 9.64 -0.31 -3.16
N GLU A 117 10.05 -1.55 -2.94
CA GLU A 117 11.47 -1.91 -2.71
C GLU A 117 12.37 -1.44 -3.87
N ARG A 118 11.92 -1.68 -5.10
CA ARG A 118 12.66 -1.25 -6.29
C ARG A 118 12.60 0.27 -6.48
N ALA A 119 11.43 0.87 -6.31
CA ALA A 119 11.23 2.31 -6.48
C ALA A 119 12.04 3.14 -5.47
N ALA A 120 12.26 2.61 -4.26
CA ALA A 120 13.18 3.22 -3.29
C ALA A 120 14.60 3.39 -3.86
N ALA A 121 15.07 2.45 -4.69
CA ALA A 121 16.37 2.55 -5.37
C ALA A 121 16.34 3.42 -6.64
N TRP A 122 15.15 3.79 -7.13
CA TRP A 122 14.95 4.53 -8.39
C TRP A 122 14.59 6.01 -8.19
N GLY A 123 14.62 6.51 -6.97
CA GLY A 123 14.26 7.89 -6.67
C GLY A 123 12.79 8.12 -6.31
N GLY A 124 11.99 7.06 -6.20
CA GLY A 124 10.57 7.14 -5.86
C GLY A 124 9.63 6.97 -7.07
N TYR A 125 8.36 7.37 -6.90
CA TYR A 125 7.35 7.33 -7.97
C TYR A 125 6.23 8.35 -7.77
N SER A 126 5.50 8.61 -8.87
CA SER A 126 4.26 9.40 -8.91
C SER A 126 3.01 8.51 -8.96
N VAL A 127 1.92 8.91 -8.30
CA VAL A 127 0.59 8.24 -8.39
C VAL A 127 -0.28 8.89 -9.48
N ARG A 128 -0.76 8.11 -10.47
CA ARG A 128 -1.44 8.57 -11.71
C ARG A 128 -2.59 7.68 -12.16
#